data_AF-A0A4Q7UA88-F1
#
_entry.id   AF-A0A4Q7UA88-F1
#
_cell.length_a   1.000
_cell.length_b   1.000
_cell.length_c   1.000
_cell.angle_alpha   90.00
_cell.angle_beta   90.00
_cell.angle_gamma   90.00
#
_symmetry.space_group_name_H-M   'P 1'
#
loop_
_entity.id
_entity.type
_entity.pdbx_description
1 polymer ?
#
loop_
_entity_poly.entity_id
_entity_poly.type
_entity_poly.pdbx_seq_one_letter_code
_entity_poly.pdbx_strand_id
1 'polypeptide(L)'
;MSRWGGVAVGEARAAALVRELAGLAGRGVDDVEATAIVAQARTMSSQRSNTVWTQLRRAPATVSMRDYLAMTLRFVAQDPTWTD
;
A
#
# COMPACT_ATOMS: atom_id res chain seq x y z
N MET A 1 -12.53 -27.76 1.12
CA MET A 1 -11.83 -27.15 -0.04
C MET A 1 -12.24 -25.68 -0.12
N SER A 2 -11.50 -24.77 0.54
CA SER A 2 -11.78 -23.33 0.50
C SER A 2 -10.55 -22.58 -0.03
N ARG A 3 -10.43 -22.51 -1.36
CA ARG A 3 -9.34 -21.82 -2.07
C ARG A 3 -9.45 -20.28 -2.00
N TRP A 4 -10.54 -19.75 -1.45
CA TRP A 4 -10.88 -18.33 -1.50
C TRP A 4 -10.59 -17.55 -0.20
N GLY A 5 -10.22 -18.23 0.89
CA GLY A 5 -9.99 -17.58 2.19
C GLY A 5 -8.69 -16.76 2.27
N GLY A 6 -7.59 -17.27 1.73
CA GLY A 6 -6.27 -16.63 1.88
C GLY A 6 -6.14 -15.29 1.14
N VAL A 7 -6.78 -15.14 -0.03
CA VAL A 7 -6.73 -13.88 -0.79
C VAL A 7 -7.49 -12.77 -0.06
N ALA A 8 -8.68 -13.07 0.47
CA ALA A 8 -9.47 -12.08 1.21
C ALA A 8 -8.86 -11.69 2.57
N VAL A 9 -8.24 -12.64 3.27
CA VAL A 9 -7.49 -12.39 4.53
C VAL A 9 -6.28 -11.48 4.25
N GLY A 10 -5.54 -11.74 3.17
CA GLY A 10 -4.42 -10.88 2.76
C GLY A 10 -4.83 -9.45 2.40
N GLU A 11 -5.98 -9.28 1.73
CA GLU A 11 -6.52 -7.96 1.39
C GLU A 11 -6.99 -7.17 2.62
N ALA A 12 -7.68 -7.83 3.56
CA ALA A 12 -8.11 -7.20 4.81
C ALA A 12 -6.91 -6.76 5.66
N ARG A 13 -5.85 -7.59 5.74
CA ARG A 13 -4.60 -7.25 6.42
C ARG A 13 -3.87 -6.09 5.74
N ALA A 14 -3.82 -6.08 4.41
CA ALA A 14 -3.23 -4.99 3.65
C ALA A 14 -3.97 -3.67 3.87
N ALA A 15 -5.32 -3.69 3.87
CA ALA A 15 -6.13 -2.51 4.13
C ALA A 15 -5.95 -2.00 5.57
N ALA A 16 -5.87 -2.91 6.56
CA ALA A 16 -5.55 -2.53 7.93
C ALA A 16 -4.17 -1.86 8.03
N LEU A 17 -3.13 -2.42 7.41
CA LEU A 17 -1.81 -1.80 7.41
C LEU A 17 -1.82 -0.40 6.76
N VAL A 18 -2.56 -0.21 5.67
CA VAL A 18 -2.68 1.10 5.03
C VAL A 18 -3.24 2.14 5.99
N ARG A 19 -4.25 1.79 6.80
CA ARG A 19 -4.82 2.70 7.80
C ARG A 19 -3.80 3.03 8.90
N GLU A 20 -3.08 2.04 9.40
CA GLU A 20 -2.04 2.27 10.42
C GLU A 20 -0.93 3.20 9.88
N LEU A 21 -0.44 2.96 8.66
CA LEU A 21 0.57 3.81 8.01
C LEU A 21 0.05 5.23 7.77
N ALA A 22 -1.21 5.37 7.36
CA ALA A 22 -1.82 6.69 7.18
C ALA A 22 -1.97 7.44 8.52
N GLY A 23 -2.35 6.73 9.58
CA GLY A 23 -2.40 7.26 10.94
C GLY A 23 -1.04 7.77 11.43
N LEU A 24 0.03 7.02 11.19
CA LEU A 24 1.41 7.47 11.46
C LEU A 24 1.79 8.72 10.66
N ALA A 25 1.26 8.87 9.44
CA ALA A 25 1.42 10.05 8.61
C ALA A 25 0.48 11.22 9.00
N GLY A 26 -0.29 11.08 10.08
CA GLY A 26 -1.16 12.11 10.63
C GLY A 26 -2.52 12.26 9.91
N ARG A 27 -2.91 11.30 9.07
CA ARG A 27 -4.18 11.35 8.32
C ARG A 27 -4.96 10.04 8.45
N GLY A 28 -6.17 10.14 8.98
CA GLY A 28 -7.12 9.02 8.95
C GLY A 28 -7.54 8.69 7.51
N VAL A 29 -7.68 7.39 7.25
CA VAL A 29 -8.13 6.82 5.97
C VAL A 29 -9.25 5.83 6.27
N ASP A 30 -10.38 5.97 5.59
CA ASP A 30 -11.53 5.06 5.74
C ASP A 30 -11.31 3.74 4.99
N ASP A 31 -12.25 2.80 5.16
CA ASP A 31 -12.16 1.48 4.53
C ASP A 31 -12.16 1.56 2.99
N VAL A 32 -12.94 2.48 2.40
CA VAL A 32 -13.06 2.61 0.95
C VAL A 32 -11.75 3.11 0.35
N GLU A 33 -11.16 4.15 0.95
CA GLU A 33 -9.88 4.69 0.53
C GLU A 33 -8.74 3.69 0.80
N ALA A 34 -8.78 2.94 1.91
CA ALA A 34 -7.82 1.88 2.18
C ALA A 34 -7.87 0.77 1.10
N THR A 35 -9.06 0.28 0.75
CA THR A 35 -9.22 -0.71 -0.34
C THR A 35 -8.73 -0.17 -1.68
N ALA A 36 -9.00 1.10 -1.99
CA ALA A 36 -8.51 1.73 -3.21
C ALA A 36 -6.97 1.80 -3.25
N ILE A 37 -6.32 2.12 -2.13
CA ILE A 37 -4.85 2.12 -2.01
C ILE A 37 -4.28 0.72 -2.19
N VAL A 38 -4.90 -0.30 -1.60
CA VAL A 38 -4.46 -1.70 -1.78
C VAL A 38 -4.56 -2.12 -3.25
N ALA A 39 -5.68 -1.85 -3.92
CA ALA A 39 -5.86 -2.13 -5.34
C ALA A 39 -4.80 -1.41 -6.21
N GLN A 40 -4.47 -0.17 -5.86
CA GLN A 40 -3.38 0.57 -6.52
C GLN A 40 -2.02 -0.09 -6.28
N ALA A 41 -1.71 -0.52 -5.06
CA ALA A 41 -0.45 -1.19 -4.75
C ALA A 41 -0.27 -2.50 -5.53
N ARG A 42 -1.35 -3.29 -5.67
CA ARG A 42 -1.36 -4.57 -6.42
C ARG A 42 -1.08 -4.39 -7.91
N THR A 43 -1.56 -3.30 -8.49
CA THR A 43 -1.40 -3.00 -9.93
C THR A 43 -0.20 -2.10 -10.23
N MET A 44 0.49 -1.61 -9.20
CA MET A 44 1.63 -0.71 -9.37
C MET A 44 2.84 -1.44 -9.96
N SER A 45 3.33 -0.95 -11.09
CA SER A 45 4.56 -1.45 -11.71
C SER A 45 5.82 -1.04 -10.92
N SER A 46 6.91 -1.78 -11.09
CA SER A 46 8.21 -1.42 -10.52
C SER A 46 8.70 -0.06 -11.04
N GLN A 47 8.44 0.28 -12.31
CA GLN A 47 8.76 1.60 -12.86
C GLN A 47 8.00 2.71 -12.13
N ARG A 48 6.67 2.56 -11.92
CA ARG A 48 5.88 3.55 -11.19
C ARG A 48 6.35 3.69 -9.75
N SER A 49 6.66 2.58 -9.10
CA SER A 49 7.20 2.56 -7.73
C SER A 49 8.51 3.37 -7.65
N ASN A 50 9.43 3.14 -8.58
CA ASN A 50 10.70 3.86 -8.64
C ASN A 50 10.53 5.36 -8.93
N THR A 51 9.56 5.74 -9.76
CA THR A 51 9.22 7.15 -10.01
C THR A 51 8.75 7.82 -8.72
N VAL A 52 7.79 7.21 -8.02
CA VAL A 52 7.26 7.72 -6.74
C VAL A 52 8.39 7.85 -5.70
N TRP A 53 9.22 6.82 -5.56
CA TRP A 53 10.39 6.85 -4.67
C TRP A 53 11.37 7.97 -5.01
N THR A 54 11.70 8.13 -6.29
CA THR A 54 12.62 9.18 -6.74
C THR A 54 12.05 10.57 -6.49
N GLN A 55 10.75 10.75 -6.72
CA GLN A 55 10.06 12.01 -6.44
C GLN A 55 10.01 12.30 -4.94
N LEU A 56 9.72 11.30 -4.10
CA LEU A 56 9.70 11.42 -2.65
C LEU A 56 11.05 11.90 -2.11
N ARG A 57 12.16 11.34 -2.62
CA ARG A 57 13.53 11.75 -2.22
C ARG A 57 13.90 13.17 -2.63
N ARG A 58 13.35 13.67 -3.75
CA ARG A 58 13.69 14.98 -4.31
C ARG A 58 12.78 16.10 -3.79
N ALA A 59 11.49 15.83 -3.70
CA ALA A 59 10.45 16.81 -3.40
C ALA A 59 9.27 16.12 -2.68
N PRO A 60 9.43 15.78 -1.39
CA PRO A 60 8.47 14.94 -0.66
C PRO A 60 7.05 15.51 -0.63
N ALA A 61 6.91 16.84 -0.54
CA ALA A 61 5.61 17.52 -0.52
C ALA A 61 4.81 17.40 -1.84
N THR A 62 5.43 16.88 -2.92
CA THR A 62 4.78 16.72 -4.23
C THR A 62 4.22 15.31 -4.46
N VAL A 63 4.52 14.36 -3.57
CA VAL A 63 4.01 12.99 -3.67
C VAL A 63 2.68 12.91 -2.94
N SER A 64 1.65 12.41 -3.62
CA SER A 64 0.36 12.20 -2.98
C SER A 64 0.48 11.13 -1.88
N MET A 65 -0.23 11.32 -0.76
CA MET A 65 -0.28 10.31 0.32
C MET A 65 -0.69 8.93 -0.23
N ARG A 66 -1.61 8.91 -1.20
CA ARG A 66 -2.07 7.68 -1.86
C ARG A 66 -0.95 6.95 -2.61
N ASP A 67 -0.17 7.67 -3.43
CA ASP A 67 0.97 7.09 -4.15
C ASP A 67 2.04 6.60 -3.18
N TYR A 68 2.32 7.37 -2.13
CA TYR A 68 3.26 7.00 -1.08
C TYR A 68 2.86 5.71 -0.37
N LEU A 69 1.61 5.61 0.09
CA LEU A 69 1.10 4.43 0.78
C LEU A 69 1.05 3.21 -0.14
N ALA A 70 0.62 3.38 -1.40
CA ALA A 70 0.57 2.28 -2.36
C ALA A 70 1.96 1.75 -2.71
N MET A 71 2.94 2.63 -2.92
CA MET A 71 4.35 2.25 -3.12
C MET A 71 4.92 1.55 -1.88
N THR A 72 4.65 2.08 -0.69
CA THR A 72 5.12 1.50 0.58
C THR A 72 4.55 0.10 0.79
N LEU A 73 3.24 -0.08 0.59
CA LEU A 73 2.59 -1.39 0.70
C LEU A 73 3.16 -2.38 -0.32
N ARG A 74 3.41 -1.94 -1.56
CA ARG A 74 4.03 -2.79 -2.59
C ARG A 74 5.44 -3.24 -2.20
N PHE A 75 6.22 -2.39 -1.54
CA PHE A 75 7.56 -2.74 -1.07
C PHE A 75 7.48 -3.78 0.07
N VAL A 76 6.64 -3.50 1.06
CA VAL A 76 6.42 -4.39 2.20
C VAL A 76 5.88 -5.76 1.77
N ALA A 77 4.98 -5.80 0.77
CA ALA A 77 4.44 -7.04 0.22
C ALA A 77 5.44 -7.89 -0.57
N GLN A 78 6.62 -7.36 -0.91
CA GLN A 78 7.70 -8.11 -1.54
C GLN A 78 8.68 -8.73 -0.52
N ASP A 79 8.54 -8.41 0.77
CA ASP A 79 9.30 -9.09 1.81
C ASP A 79 8.91 -10.58 1.84
N PRO A 80 9.85 -11.53 1.69
CA PRO A 80 9.54 -12.96 1.73
C PRO A 80 8.89 -13.41 3.04
N THR A 81 9.04 -12.64 4.12
CA THR A 81 8.42 -12.90 5.43
C THR A 81 6.98 -12.37 5.53
N TRP A 82 6.51 -11.67 4.50
CA TRP A 82 5.17 -11.07 4.43
C TRP A 82 4.05 -12.09 4.13
N THR A 83 4.37 -13.33 3.78
CA THR A 83 3.36 -14.38 3.55
C THR A 83 2.72 -14.85 4.85
N ASP A 84 1.39 -14.62 4.95
CA ASP A 84 0.39 -15.12 5.93
C ASP A 84 0.88 -15.38 7.37
#